data_AF-A0A2S9J9L8-F1
#
_entry.id   AF-A0A2S9J9L8-F1
#
_cell.length_a   1.000
_cell.length_b   1.000
_cell.length_c   1.000
_cell.angle_alpha   90.00
_cell.angle_beta   90.00
_cell.angle_gamma   90.00
#
_symmetry.space_group_name_H-M   'P 1'
#
loop_
_entity.id
_entity.type
_entity.pdbx_description
1 polymer ?
#
loop_
_entity_poly.entity_id
_entity_poly.type
_entity_poly.pdbx_seq_one_letter_code
_entity_poly.pdbx_strand_id
1 'polypeptide(L)' 'LGVSPSAYEEACAVLGQENAAIAVACILQRAGQINSAGGYLRSLTDKAAKGEFSVWPMLLAQLRANGSHV' A
#
# COMPACT_ATOMS: atom_id res chain seq x y z
N LEU A 1 8.24 -8.48 5.64
CA LEU A 1 8.05 -7.39 4.65
C LEU A 1 9.26 -6.48 4.51
N GLY A 2 10.03 -6.17 5.56
CA GLY A 2 11.15 -5.23 5.43
C GLY A 2 10.71 -3.76 5.29
N VAL A 3 9.52 -3.44 5.78
CA VAL A 3 9.06 -2.05 5.95
C VAL A 3 9.65 -1.55 7.27
N SER A 4 10.35 -0.42 7.25
CA SER A 4 10.89 0.19 8.48
C SER A 4 9.76 0.84 9.29
N PRO A 5 9.88 0.92 10.63
CA PRO A 5 8.87 1.58 11.48
C PRO A 5 8.54 2.98 10.99
N SER A 6 9.56 3.78 10.67
CA SER A 6 9.41 5.14 10.13
C SER A 6 8.58 5.21 8.84
N ALA A 7 8.71 4.25 7.93
CA ALA A 7 7.94 4.23 6.70
C ALA A 7 6.46 3.94 6.96
N TYR A 8 6.17 3.09 7.94
CA TYR A 8 4.81 2.76 8.33
C TYR A 8 4.16 3.91 9.10
N GLU A 9 4.90 4.57 9.99
CA GLU A 9 4.45 5.76 10.72
C GLU A 9 4.11 6.91 9.76
N GLU A 10 4.99 7.17 8.79
CA GLU A 10 4.74 8.18 7.74
C GLU A 10 3.52 7.83 6.89
N ALA A 11 3.39 6.56 6.50
CA ALA A 11 2.20 6.07 5.80
C ALA A 11 0.92 6.30 6.63
N CYS A 12 0.95 5.99 7.94
CA CYS A 12 -0.19 6.25 8.82
C CYS A 12 -0.51 7.75 8.93
N ALA A 13 0.51 8.61 8.98
CA ALA A 13 0.32 10.05 9.09
C ALA A 13 -0.33 10.67 7.83
N VAL A 14 0.03 10.18 6.64
CA VAL A 14 -0.47 10.73 5.37
C VAL A 14 -1.76 10.04 4.92
N LEU A 15 -1.84 8.72 5.01
CA LEU A 15 -2.96 7.93 4.50
C LEU A 15 -4.08 7.76 5.55
N GLY A 16 -3.74 7.86 6.84
CA GLY A 16 -4.56 7.33 7.93
C GLY A 16 -4.28 5.85 8.20
N GLN A 17 -4.58 5.39 9.42
CA GLN A 17 -4.26 4.03 9.87
C GLN A 17 -4.91 2.93 9.00
N GLU A 18 -6.20 3.09 8.66
CA GLU A 18 -6.95 2.11 7.87
C GLU A 18 -6.35 1.95 6.47
N ASN A 19 -6.12 3.07 5.78
CA ASN A 19 -5.56 3.09 4.44
C ASN A 19 -4.11 2.57 4.41
N ALA A 20 -3.30 2.91 5.42
CA ALA A 20 -1.96 2.37 5.57
C ALA A 20 -1.99 0.84 5.76
N ALA A 21 -2.90 0.32 6.59
CA ALA A 21 -3.07 -1.12 6.77
C ALA A 21 -3.51 -1.82 5.47
N ILE A 22 -4.46 -1.26 4.73
CA ILE A 22 -4.92 -1.80 3.43
C ILE A 22 -3.75 -1.81 2.43
N ALA A 23 -2.97 -0.72 2.35
CA ALA A 23 -1.81 -0.65 1.46
C ALA A 23 -0.78 -1.74 1.81
N VAL A 24 -0.45 -1.92 3.09
CA VAL A 24 0.46 -2.96 3.55
C VAL A 24 -0.06 -4.36 3.23
N ALA A 25 -1.36 -4.62 3.42
CA ALA A 25 -1.98 -5.90 3.07
C ALA A 25 -1.87 -6.19 1.56
N CYS A 26 -2.15 -5.19 0.71
CA CYS A 26 -2.00 -5.32 -0.73
C CYS A 26 -0.54 -5.53 -1.16
N ILE A 27 0.42 -4.84 -0.52
CA ILE A 27 1.86 -5.05 -0.74
C ILE A 27 2.25 -6.48 -0.33
N LEU A 28 1.76 -6.98 0.81
CA LEU A 28 2.03 -8.33 1.27
C LEU A 28 1.53 -9.39 0.29
N GLN A 29 0.31 -9.23 -0.19
CA GLN A 29 -0.29 -10.15 -1.15
C GLN A 29 0.51 -10.25 -2.46
N ARG A 30 1.27 -9.19 -2.81
CA ARG A 30 2.12 -9.11 -4.00
C ARG A 30 3.61 -9.12 -3.68
N ALA A 31 4.01 -9.52 -2.46
CA ALA A 31 5.39 -9.40 -2.01
C ALA A 31 6.38 -10.17 -2.91
N GLY A 32 5.96 -11.30 -3.50
CA GLY A 32 6.78 -12.06 -4.45
C GLY A 32 7.08 -11.35 -5.78
N GLN A 33 6.37 -10.24 -6.08
CA GLN A 33 6.57 -9.41 -7.27
C GLN A 33 7.18 -8.04 -6.93
N ILE A 34 7.44 -7.75 -5.66
CA ILE A 34 7.89 -6.43 -5.18
C ILE A 34 9.31 -6.57 -4.64
N ASN A 35 10.26 -5.85 -5.25
CA ASN A 35 11.67 -5.87 -4.84
C ASN A 35 11.89 -5.32 -3.42
N SER A 36 11.16 -4.25 -3.05
CA SER A 36 11.26 -3.62 -1.73
C SER A 36 9.91 -3.09 -1.28
N ALA A 37 9.28 -3.77 -0.32
CA ALA A 37 8.00 -3.35 0.24
C ALA A 37 8.10 -1.98 0.94
N GLY A 38 9.19 -1.74 1.68
CA GLY A 38 9.41 -0.47 2.37
C GLY A 38 9.66 0.71 1.45
N GLY A 39 10.36 0.50 0.33
CA GLY A 39 10.52 1.52 -0.71
C GLY A 39 9.21 1.79 -1.46
N TYR A 40 8.45 0.73 -1.74
CA TYR A 40 7.17 0.87 -2.43
C TYR A 40 6.12 1.59 -1.57
N LEU A 41 6.03 1.27 -0.28
CA LEU A 41 5.13 1.97 0.65
C LEU A 41 5.46 3.47 0.69
N ARG A 42 6.74 3.87 0.80
CA ARG A 42 7.14 5.28 0.73
C ARG A 42 6.68 5.95 -0.55
N SER A 43 6.89 5.32 -1.71
CA SER A 43 6.42 5.86 -2.98
C SER A 43 4.90 6.05 -3.05
N LEU A 44 4.12 5.15 -2.43
CA LEU A 44 2.67 5.32 -2.33
C LEU A 44 2.32 6.48 -1.38
N THR A 45 2.99 6.59 -0.25
CA THR A 45 2.85 7.69 0.71
C THR A 45 3.18 9.05 0.07
N ASP A 46 4.27 9.15 -0.68
CA ASP A 46 4.68 10.37 -1.40
C ASP A 46 3.62 10.81 -2.43
N LYS A 47 3.02 9.86 -3.15
CA LYS A 47 1.93 10.12 -4.09
C LYS A 47 0.66 10.54 -3.36
N ALA A 48 0.37 9.92 -2.23
CA ALA A 48 -0.80 10.24 -1.42
C ALA A 48 -0.72 11.66 -0.86
N ALA A 49 0.47 12.08 -0.41
CA ALA A 49 0.73 13.44 0.06
C ALA A 49 0.47 14.49 -1.04
N LYS A 50 0.57 14.11 -2.32
CA LYS A 50 0.26 14.95 -3.48
C LYS A 50 -1.19 14.81 -3.97
N GLY A 51 -2.01 13.95 -3.36
CA GLY A 51 -3.35 13.63 -3.84
C GLY A 51 -3.38 12.75 -5.09
N GLU A 52 -2.27 12.13 -5.46
CA GLU A 52 -2.11 11.32 -6.67
C GLU A 52 -2.36 9.82 -6.44
N PHE A 53 -2.63 9.43 -5.19
CA PHE A 53 -2.85 8.04 -4.80
C PHE A 53 -4.09 7.87 -3.95
N SER A 54 -4.83 6.79 -4.24
CA SER A 54 -5.89 6.26 -3.40
C SER A 54 -5.69 4.75 -3.27
N VAL A 55 -6.00 4.22 -2.08
CA VAL A 55 -5.90 2.77 -1.82
C VAL A 55 -7.01 1.99 -2.49
N TRP A 56 -8.11 2.63 -2.87
CA TRP A 56 -9.27 1.95 -3.44
C TRP A 56 -8.98 1.29 -4.80
N PRO A 57 -8.40 1.98 -5.81
CA PRO A 57 -7.94 1.32 -7.04
C PRO A 57 -6.94 0.19 -6.79
N MET A 58 -6.05 0.34 -5.79
CA MET A 58 -5.08 -0.69 -5.41
C MET A 58 -5.77 -1.95 -4.87
N LEU A 59 -6.74 -1.79 -3.98
CA LEU A 59 -7.55 -2.88 -3.44
C LEU A 59 -8.38 -3.56 -4.53
N LEU A 60 -9.04 -2.79 -5.40
CA LEU A 60 -9.81 -3.34 -6.53
C LEU A 60 -8.93 -4.13 -7.50
N ALA A 61 -7.73 -3.66 -7.80
CA ALA A 61 -6.77 -4.39 -8.63
C ALA A 61 -6.39 -5.73 -7.98
N GLN A 62 -6.23 -5.75 -6.65
CA GLN A 62 -5.95 -6.98 -5.91
C GLN A 62 -7.11 -7.97 -5.95
N LEU A 63 -8.34 -7.52 -5.75
CA LEU A 63 -9.55 -8.36 -5.77
C LEU A 63 -9.76 -8.99 -7.16
N ARG A 64 -9.60 -8.20 -8.23
CA ARG A 64 -9.70 -8.68 -9.62
C ARG A 64 -8.64 -9.72 -9.95
N ALA A 65 -7.39 -9.51 -9.52
CA ALA A 65 -6.31 -10.46 -9.74
C ALA A 65 -6.55 -11.80 -9.02
N ASN A 66 -7.27 -11.78 -7.90
CA ASN A 66 -7.57 -12.96 -7.10
C ASN A 66 -8.91 -13.62 -7.43
N GLY A 67 -9.60 -13.22 -8.52
CA GLY A 67 -10.86 -13.82 -8.94
C GLY A 67 -12.02 -13.67 -7.94
N SER A 68 -11.89 -12.76 -6.97
CA SER A 68 -12.96 -12.43 -6.06
C SER A 68 -14.01 -11.64 -6.84
N HIS A 69 -15.08 -12.31 -7.27
CA HIS A 69 -16.24 -11.65 -7.85
C HIS A 69 -16.86 -10.75 -6.77
N VAL A 70 -16.66 -9.44 -6.91
CA VAL A 70 -17.41 -8.41 -6.18
C VAL A 70 -18.71 -8.10 -6.91
#